data_AF-A0A920UJ38-F1
#
_entry.id   AF-A0A920UJ38-F1
#
_cell.length_a   1.000
_cell.length_b   1.000
_cell.length_c   1.000
_cell.angle_alpha   90.00
_cell.angle_beta   90.00
_cell.angle_gamma   90.00
#
_symmetry.space_group_name_H-M   'P 1'
#
loop_
_entity.id
_entity.type
_entity.pdbx_description
1 polymer ?
#
loop_
_entity_poly.entity_id
_entity_poly.type
_entity_poly.pdbx_seq_one_letter_code
_entity_poly.pdbx_strand_id
1 'polypeptide(L)'
;MSYQLNCPNCGKRAVSEFTFRSEYLKRPAPDADFSVWVDYVYFRKNKMGHQTEWWYHRSGCQSWFLAERDTTNNTDHRSFWYHELEKILLKMKGTPDEK
;
A
#
# COMPACT_ATOMS: atom_id res chain seq x y z
N MET A 1 0.40 16.55 -15.15
CA MET A 1 0.20 15.22 -15.76
C MET A 1 -0.29 14.26 -14.70
N SER A 2 -1.31 13.45 -14.99
CA SER A 2 -1.82 12.42 -14.08
C SER A 2 -0.90 11.19 -14.14
N TYR A 3 -0.50 10.62 -13.00
CA TYR A 3 0.32 9.40 -12.97
C TYR A 3 -0.54 8.14 -13.12
N GLN A 4 0.10 7.01 -13.43
CA GLN A 4 -0.57 5.73 -13.61
C GLN A 4 -0.28 4.78 -12.46
N LEU A 5 -1.31 4.05 -12.01
CA LEU A 5 -1.18 2.99 -11.02
C LEU A 5 -1.38 1.64 -11.72
N ASN A 6 -0.66 0.61 -11.28
CA ASN A 6 -0.74 -0.72 -11.87
C ASN A 6 -1.71 -1.59 -11.06
N CYS A 7 -2.92 -1.82 -11.57
CA CYS A 7 -3.82 -2.79 -10.94
C CYS A 7 -3.29 -4.22 -11.20
N PRO A 8 -3.14 -5.09 -10.17
CA PRO A 8 -2.71 -6.47 -10.39
C PRO A 8 -3.62 -7.28 -11.33
N ASN A 9 -4.90 -6.87 -11.46
CA ASN A 9 -5.86 -7.51 -12.36
C ASN A 9 -5.99 -6.80 -13.73
N CYS A 10 -6.00 -5.47 -13.75
CA CYS A 10 -6.32 -4.68 -14.95
C CYS A 10 -5.11 -4.03 -15.64
N GLY A 11 -3.91 -4.17 -15.07
CA GLY A 11 -2.69 -3.52 -15.55
C GLY A 11 -2.64 -2.02 -15.25
N LYS A 12 -1.79 -1.30 -16.00
CA LYS A 12 -1.59 0.15 -15.86
C LYS A 12 -2.84 0.93 -16.25
N ARG A 13 -3.32 1.77 -15.33
CA ARG A 13 -4.50 2.64 -15.50
C ARG A 13 -4.26 4.02 -14.90
N ALA A 14 -5.05 5.01 -15.29
CA ALA A 14 -4.94 6.35 -14.74
C ALA A 14 -5.30 6.35 -13.26
N VAL A 15 -4.56 7.09 -12.41
CA VAL A 15 -4.81 7.12 -10.96
C VAL A 15 -6.24 7.60 -10.62
N SER A 16 -6.86 8.40 -11.48
CA SER A 16 -8.25 8.86 -11.33
C SER A 16 -9.29 7.73 -11.34
N GLU A 17 -8.96 6.54 -11.85
CA GLU A 17 -9.82 5.36 -11.77
C GLU A 17 -9.85 4.72 -10.37
N PHE A 18 -8.94 5.16 -9.48
CA PHE A 18 -8.71 4.53 -8.18
C PHE A 18 -9.09 5.44 -7.02
N THR A 19 -9.34 4.83 -5.87
CA THR A 19 -9.54 5.51 -4.60
C THR A 19 -8.42 5.12 -3.64
N PHE A 20 -7.65 6.11 -3.21
CA PHE A 20 -6.68 5.98 -2.11
C PHE A 20 -7.44 5.87 -0.78
N ARG A 21 -6.95 5.04 0.14
CA ARG A 21 -7.53 4.93 1.49
C ARG A 21 -6.58 5.34 2.60
N SER A 22 -5.40 4.72 2.69
CA SER A 22 -4.40 5.00 3.72
C SER A 22 -3.13 4.20 3.46
N GLU A 23 -2.11 4.41 4.30
CA GLU A 23 -0.99 3.48 4.40
C GLU A 23 -1.46 2.09 4.89
N TYR A 24 -0.65 1.08 4.62
CA TYR A 24 -0.82 -0.23 5.24
C TYR A 24 -0.33 -0.21 6.69
N LEU A 25 -1.22 -0.53 7.63
CA LEU A 25 -0.90 -0.83 9.02
C LEU A 25 -1.36 -2.25 9.36
N LYS A 26 -0.55 -2.98 10.13
CA LYS A 26 -0.95 -4.28 10.68
C LYS A 26 -2.06 -4.03 11.69
N ARG A 27 -3.22 -4.65 11.48
CA ARG A 27 -4.35 -4.58 12.41
C ARG A 27 -3.96 -5.22 13.75
N PRO A 28 -4.23 -4.57 14.89
CA PRO A 28 -4.05 -5.15 16.21
C PRO A 28 -4.92 -6.41 16.41
N ALA A 29 -4.51 -7.25 17.35
CA ALA A 29 -5.34 -8.37 17.79
C ALA A 29 -6.63 -7.85 18.46
N PRO A 30 -7.75 -8.61 18.44
CA PRO A 30 -9.01 -8.19 19.02
C PRO A 30 -8.93 -7.82 20.51
N ASP A 31 -8.04 -8.48 21.25
CA ASP A 31 -7.79 -8.35 22.69
C ASP A 31 -6.59 -7.45 23.02
N ALA A 32 -6.01 -6.77 22.02
CA ALA A 32 -4.94 -5.80 22.26
C ALA A 32 -5.41 -4.64 23.14
N ASP A 33 -4.46 -4.01 23.84
CA ASP A 33 -4.75 -2.89 24.72
C ASP A 33 -5.41 -1.71 23.97
N PHE A 34 -6.24 -0.95 24.70
CA PHE A 34 -6.97 0.17 24.12
C PHE A 34 -6.05 1.21 23.48
N SER A 35 -4.89 1.48 24.09
CA SER A 35 -3.90 2.42 23.54
C SER A 35 -3.41 1.99 22.14
N VAL A 36 -3.18 0.69 21.93
CA VAL A 36 -2.76 0.13 20.64
C VAL A 36 -3.86 0.29 19.59
N TRP A 37 -5.13 0.12 19.99
CA TRP A 37 -6.27 0.37 19.11
C TRP A 37 -6.42 1.84 18.75
N VAL A 38 -6.25 2.75 19.72
CA VAL A 38 -6.25 4.21 19.48
C VAL A 38 -5.18 4.55 18.45
N ASP A 39 -3.96 4.04 18.62
CA ASP A 39 -2.88 4.33 17.69
C ASP A 39 -3.16 3.83 16.28
N TYR A 40 -3.68 2.61 16.16
CA TYR A 40 -4.06 2.03 14.87
C TYR A 40 -5.20 2.80 14.19
N VAL A 41 -6.19 3.28 14.94
CA VAL A 41 -7.35 3.97 14.38
C VAL A 41 -6.99 5.38 13.94
N TYR A 42 -6.26 6.14 14.77
CA TYR A 42 -6.11 7.58 14.60
C TYR A 42 -4.76 8.02 14.02
N PHE A 43 -3.65 7.32 14.29
CA PHE A 43 -2.33 7.78 13.88
C PHE A 43 -1.85 7.15 12.57
N ARG A 44 -1.19 7.95 11.75
CA ARG A 44 -0.58 7.54 10.48
C ARG A 44 0.82 8.12 10.35
N LYS A 45 1.73 7.39 9.71
CA LYS A 45 3.05 7.89 9.33
C LYS A 45 2.90 8.61 7.99
N ASN A 46 3.03 9.93 8.02
CA ASN A 46 3.10 10.74 6.79
C ASN A 46 4.54 10.69 6.23
N LYS A 47 4.91 9.56 5.62
CA LYS A 47 6.28 9.37 5.13
C LYS A 47 6.49 10.09 3.81
N MET A 48 7.62 10.79 3.71
CA MET A 48 8.21 11.21 2.45
C MET A 48 9.13 10.10 1.96
N GLY A 49 8.83 9.49 0.81
CA GLY A 49 9.54 8.35 0.26
C GLY A 49 8.64 7.13 0.03
N HIS A 50 9.24 5.94 -0.02
CA HIS A 50 8.49 4.70 -0.25
C HIS A 50 7.48 4.39 0.86
N GLN A 51 6.21 4.23 0.46
CA GLN A 51 5.12 3.88 1.34
C GLN A 51 4.22 2.83 0.69
N THR A 52 3.82 1.82 1.47
CA THR A 52 2.80 0.84 1.08
C THR A 52 1.42 1.36 1.46
N GLU A 53 0.48 1.32 0.52
CA GLU A 53 -0.81 2.01 0.58
C GLU A 53 -1.95 1.12 0.08
N TRP A 54 -3.14 1.32 0.63
CA TRP A 54 -4.37 0.69 0.16
C TRP A 54 -5.02 1.48 -0.98
N TRP A 55 -5.32 0.77 -2.06
CA TRP A 55 -5.98 1.31 -3.25
C TRP A 55 -7.17 0.44 -3.67
N TYR A 56 -8.23 1.10 -4.14
CA TYR A 56 -9.44 0.47 -4.66
C TYR A 56 -9.65 0.85 -6.12
N HIS A 57 -9.77 -0.12 -7.02
CA HIS A 57 -9.99 0.15 -8.45
C HIS A 57 -11.47 0.42 -8.77
N ARG A 58 -11.94 1.60 -8.38
CA ARG A 58 -13.35 2.02 -8.44
C ARG A 58 -13.95 1.92 -9.84
N SER A 59 -13.21 2.35 -10.88
CA SER A 59 -13.69 2.38 -12.26
C SER A 59 -13.29 1.15 -13.08
N GLY A 60 -12.85 0.07 -12.42
CA GLY A 60 -12.39 -1.16 -13.07
C GLY A 60 -12.83 -2.41 -12.34
N CYS A 61 -11.87 -3.19 -11.81
CA CYS A 61 -12.16 -4.50 -11.23
C CYS A 61 -12.87 -4.46 -9.87
N GLN A 62 -13.02 -3.28 -9.25
CA GLN A 62 -13.69 -3.12 -7.96
C GLN A 62 -13.06 -3.97 -6.84
N SER A 63 -11.74 -4.16 -6.92
CA SER A 63 -10.96 -4.89 -5.92
C SER A 63 -10.05 -3.97 -5.14
N TRP A 64 -9.82 -4.33 -3.88
CA TRP A 64 -8.80 -3.73 -3.01
C TRP A 64 -7.46 -4.42 -3.23
N PHE A 65 -6.39 -3.64 -3.31
CA PHE A 65 -5.02 -4.13 -3.39
C PHE A 65 -4.06 -3.17 -2.69
N LEU A 66 -2.83 -3.63 -2.48
CA LEU A 66 -1.76 -2.80 -1.93
C LEU A 66 -0.86 -2.30 -3.05
N ALA A 67 -0.42 -1.06 -2.94
CA ALA A 67 0.61 -0.50 -3.79
C ALA A 67 1.72 0.13 -2.95
N GLU A 68 2.97 -0.20 -3.26
CA GLU A 68 4.13 0.57 -2.83
C GLU A 68 4.40 1.68 -3.85
N ARG A 69 4.65 2.89 -3.35
CA ARG A 69 4.88 4.09 -4.15
C ARG A 69 5.84 5.03 -3.44
N ASP A 70 6.71 5.70 -4.18
CA ASP A 70 7.42 6.87 -3.64
C ASP A 70 6.47 8.07 -3.59
N THR A 71 6.17 8.54 -2.38
CA THR A 71 5.25 9.65 -2.14
C THR A 71 5.81 11.01 -2.55
N THR A 72 7.12 11.11 -2.78
CA THR A 72 7.81 12.36 -3.15
C THR A 72 7.45 12.81 -4.56
N ASN A 73 7.37 11.87 -5.49
CA ASN A 73 7.23 12.12 -6.93
C ASN A 73 6.14 11.28 -7.60
N ASN A 74 5.49 10.36 -6.87
CA ASN A 74 4.53 9.37 -7.39
C ASN A 74 5.18 8.43 -8.44
N THR A 75 6.35 7.88 -8.15
CA THR A 75 7.01 6.87 -9.01
C THR A 75 7.12 5.50 -8.32
N ASP A 76 7.74 4.57 -9.05
CA ASP A 76 8.15 3.25 -8.54
C ASP A 76 7.00 2.40 -8.03
N HIS A 77 5.85 2.51 -8.71
CA HIS A 77 4.65 1.78 -8.37
C HIS A 77 4.84 0.27 -8.50
N ARG A 78 4.78 -0.41 -7.37
CA ARG A 78 4.60 -1.87 -7.31
C ARG A 78 3.27 -2.16 -6.67
N SER A 79 2.53 -3.12 -7.22
CA SER A 79 1.20 -3.45 -6.71
C SER A 79 1.04 -4.94 -6.57
N PHE A 80 0.35 -5.36 -5.52
CA PHE A 80 0.28 -6.75 -5.11
C PHE A 80 -0.96 -7.01 -4.27
N TRP A 81 -1.35 -8.28 -4.18
CA TRP A 81 -2.48 -8.68 -3.36
C TRP A 81 -2.12 -8.76 -1.88
N TYR A 82 -3.10 -8.53 -1.01
CA TYR A 82 -2.88 -8.55 0.43
C TYR A 82 -2.35 -9.90 0.94
N HIS A 83 -2.83 -11.01 0.39
CA HIS A 83 -2.38 -12.35 0.76
C HIS A 83 -0.93 -12.66 0.32
N GLU A 84 -0.34 -11.82 -0.51
CA GLU A 84 1.07 -11.93 -0.95
C GLU A 84 2.00 -11.06 -0.12
N LEU A 85 1.43 -10.15 0.69
CA LEU A 85 2.18 -9.11 1.40
C LEU A 85 3.30 -9.69 2.26
N GLU A 86 3.04 -10.74 3.06
CA GLU A 86 4.06 -11.32 3.93
C GLU A 86 5.26 -11.84 3.14
N LYS A 87 5.01 -12.52 2.02
CA LYS A 87 6.06 -13.04 1.13
C LYS A 87 6.88 -11.90 0.52
N ILE A 88 6.22 -10.81 0.13
CA ILE A 88 6.87 -9.63 -0.43
C ILE A 88 7.74 -8.92 0.61
N LEU A 89 7.20 -8.69 1.82
CA LEU A 89 7.95 -8.07 2.91
C LEU A 89 9.15 -8.92 3.34
N LEU A 90 9.02 -10.25 3.34
CA LEU A 90 10.14 -11.17 3.59
C LEU A 90 11.22 -11.04 2.51
N LYS A 91 10.82 -11.01 1.23
CA LYS A 91 11.77 -10.83 0.12
C LYS A 91 12.51 -9.50 0.20
N MET A 92 11.82 -8.42 0.58
CA MET A 92 12.43 -7.08 0.73
C MET A 92 13.42 -7.00 1.88
N LYS A 93 13.17 -7.72 2.99
CA LYS A 93 14.12 -7.81 4.11
C LYS A 93 15.31 -8.72 3.82
N GLY A 94 15.15 -9.67 2.88
CA GLY A 94 16.14 -10.68 2.52
C GLY A 94 17.10 -10.28 1.42
N THR A 95 16.89 -9.17 0.71
CA THR A 95 17.90 -8.54 -0.15
C THR A 95 18.88 -7.77 0.73
N PRO A 96 20.13 -8.24 0.92
CA PRO A 96 21.18 -7.35 1.39
C PRO A 96 21.33 -6.24 0.35
N ASP A 97 21.62 -5.01 0.78
CA ASP A 97 22.14 -3.98 -0.11
C ASP A 97 23.40 -4.54 -0.79
N GLU A 98 23.25 -5.09 -2.01
CA GLU A 98 24.37 -5.31 -2.91
C GLU A 98 24.84 -3.92 -3.37
N LYS A 99 25.89 -3.44 -2.69
CA LYS A 99 26.78 -2.40 -3.18
C LYS A 99 27.55 -2.88 -4.40
#